data_AF-A0AAE4TAV5-F1
#
_entry.id   AF-A0AAE4TAV5-F1
#
_cell.length_a   1.000
_cell.length_b   1.000
_cell.length_c   1.000
_cell.angle_alpha   90.00
_cell.angle_beta   90.00
_cell.angle_gamma   90.00
#
_symmetry.space_group_name_H-M   'P 1'
#
loop_
_entity.id
_entity.type
_entity.pdbx_description
1 polymer ?
#
loop_
_entity_poly.entity_id
_entity_poly.type
_entity_poly.pdbx_seq_one_letter_code
_entity_poly.pdbx_strand_id
1 'polypeptide(L)'
;MIRRAVALATACFAALTGPAHALSCMRPSPVNSFVEFNSRDDTYVMLYGALSFDGDAMPPHTETADGMSRADVTFTARFDGMGAAMDGFTVPVDADITVTETCLGIWCARVPADQPVLIFAARSPDGTLSVSEGPCAFAVLPHVAEAQLDQAIACMNGAACEAEY
;
A
#
# COMPACT_ATOMS: atom_id res chain seq x y z
N MET A 1 38.38 -33.17 -55.54
CA MET A 1 38.65 -33.33 -54.09
C MET A 1 37.77 -32.34 -53.34
N ILE A 2 36.80 -32.87 -52.61
CA ILE A 2 35.69 -32.20 -51.93
C ILE A 2 36.17 -31.55 -50.63
N ARG A 3 35.83 -30.28 -50.38
CA ARG A 3 35.83 -29.65 -49.04
C ARG A 3 34.76 -28.55 -49.02
N ARG A 4 33.53 -28.86 -48.62
CA ARG A 4 32.96 -28.87 -47.25
C ARG A 4 32.15 -27.58 -46.99
N ALA A 5 30.84 -27.74 -47.23
CA ALA A 5 29.69 -27.24 -46.45
C ALA A 5 29.81 -25.86 -45.78
N VAL A 6 29.12 -24.87 -46.36
CA VAL A 6 28.68 -23.65 -45.67
C VAL A 6 27.39 -24.01 -44.92
N ALA A 7 27.50 -24.16 -43.61
CA ALA A 7 26.34 -24.38 -42.73
C ALA A 7 25.96 -23.08 -42.01
N LEU A 8 24.67 -22.78 -42.12
CA LEU A 8 23.81 -21.87 -41.35
C LEU A 8 24.43 -21.19 -40.11
N ALA A 9 24.31 -19.87 -40.06
CA ALA A 9 24.29 -19.11 -38.82
C ALA A 9 23.09 -18.15 -38.84
N THR A 10 21.87 -18.70 -38.77
CA THR A 10 20.67 -17.94 -38.43
C THR A 10 20.73 -17.65 -36.93
N ALA A 11 21.37 -16.53 -36.57
CA ALA A 11 21.45 -16.08 -35.19
C ALA A 11 20.05 -15.65 -34.73
N CYS A 12 19.39 -16.53 -33.96
CA CYS A 12 18.19 -16.23 -33.19
C CYS A 12 18.46 -15.00 -32.31
N PHE A 13 17.93 -13.85 -32.71
CA PHE A 13 17.68 -12.71 -31.82
C PHE A 13 16.50 -13.09 -30.89
N ALA A 14 16.76 -13.98 -29.93
CA ALA A 14 15.90 -14.13 -28.77
C ALA A 14 16.17 -12.93 -27.87
N ALA A 15 15.52 -11.80 -28.18
CA ALA A 15 15.49 -10.66 -27.28
C ALA A 15 14.94 -11.16 -25.94
N LEU A 16 15.78 -11.10 -24.92
CA LEU A 16 15.42 -11.27 -23.52
C LEU A 16 14.48 -10.11 -23.14
N THR A 17 13.22 -10.18 -23.54
CA THR A 17 12.17 -9.42 -22.89
C THR A 17 11.94 -10.10 -21.55
N GLY A 18 12.68 -9.67 -20.52
CA GLY A 18 12.36 -10.03 -19.15
C GLY A 18 10.88 -9.71 -18.88
N PRO A 19 10.19 -10.47 -18.03
CA PRO A 19 8.79 -10.23 -17.75
C PRO A 19 8.65 -8.79 -17.22
N ALA A 20 7.99 -7.94 -18.00
CA ALA A 20 7.40 -6.74 -17.45
C ALA A 20 6.30 -7.22 -16.51
N HIS A 21 6.62 -7.34 -15.23
CA HIS A 21 5.61 -7.40 -14.19
C HIS A 21 4.88 -6.06 -14.25
N ALA A 22 3.87 -5.97 -15.12
CA ALA A 22 2.85 -4.96 -14.99
C ALA A 22 2.35 -5.08 -13.54
N LEU A 23 2.26 -3.96 -12.80
CA LEU A 23 1.58 -3.92 -11.50
C LEU A 23 0.14 -4.40 -11.71
N SER A 24 -0.07 -5.71 -11.68
CA SER A 24 -1.38 -6.39 -11.78
C SER A 24 -2.01 -6.47 -10.40
N CYS A 25 -1.83 -5.40 -9.62
CA CYS A 25 -2.27 -5.38 -8.25
C CYS A 25 -3.79 -5.47 -8.24
N MET A 26 -4.30 -6.26 -7.31
CA MET A 26 -5.73 -6.41 -7.14
C MET A 26 -6.37 -5.04 -6.93
N ARG A 27 -7.64 -4.91 -7.31
CA ARG A 27 -8.35 -3.66 -7.12
C ARG A 27 -8.37 -3.32 -5.62
N PRO A 28 -7.96 -2.10 -5.21
CA PRO A 28 -8.06 -1.67 -3.83
C PRO A 28 -9.52 -1.66 -3.39
N SER A 29 -9.81 -2.34 -2.28
CA SER A 29 -11.11 -2.28 -1.60
C SER A 29 -10.91 -2.46 -0.09
N PRO A 30 -11.77 -1.91 0.77
CA PRO A 30 -11.68 -2.12 2.21
C PRO A 30 -11.72 -3.60 2.62
N VAL A 31 -12.49 -4.42 1.91
CA VAL A 31 -12.58 -5.88 2.17
C VAL A 31 -11.27 -6.57 1.78
N ASN A 32 -10.71 -6.26 0.61
CA ASN A 32 -9.44 -6.84 0.16
C ASN A 32 -8.30 -6.46 1.12
N SER A 33 -8.22 -5.19 1.52
CA SER A 33 -7.25 -4.73 2.51
C SER A 33 -7.49 -5.38 3.86
N PHE A 34 -8.73 -5.50 4.33
CA PHE A 34 -9.02 -6.20 5.58
C PHE A 34 -8.51 -7.64 5.56
N VAL A 35 -8.81 -8.40 4.50
CA VAL A 35 -8.34 -9.79 4.36
C VAL A 35 -6.82 -9.87 4.37
N GLU A 36 -6.14 -8.99 3.62
CA GLU A 36 -4.68 -8.92 3.57
C GLU A 36 -4.09 -8.60 4.96
N PHE A 37 -4.51 -7.52 5.60
CA PHE A 37 -3.94 -7.07 6.87
C PHE A 37 -4.31 -7.98 8.05
N ASN A 38 -5.49 -8.58 8.02
CA ASN A 38 -5.90 -9.56 9.03
C ASN A 38 -5.14 -10.90 8.90
N SER A 39 -4.50 -11.17 7.76
CA SER A 39 -3.67 -12.36 7.55
C SER A 39 -2.22 -12.21 8.05
N ARG A 40 -1.81 -10.98 8.43
CA ARG A 40 -0.47 -10.67 8.89
C ARG A 40 -0.30 -10.96 10.39
N ASP A 41 0.95 -11.20 10.80
CA ASP A 41 1.29 -11.49 12.19
C ASP A 41 1.25 -10.25 13.10
N ASP A 42 1.41 -9.04 12.54
CA ASP A 42 1.34 -7.81 13.34
C ASP A 42 -0.10 -7.48 13.74
N THR A 43 -0.23 -6.68 14.80
CA THR A 43 -1.53 -6.13 15.18
C THR A 43 -1.86 -4.92 14.33
N TYR A 44 -2.95 -4.98 13.57
CA TYR A 44 -3.47 -3.86 12.79
C TYR A 44 -4.78 -3.33 13.37
N VAL A 45 -4.98 -2.02 13.24
CA VAL A 45 -6.24 -1.33 13.54
C VAL A 45 -6.74 -0.61 12.30
N MET A 46 -8.06 -0.56 12.13
CA MET A 46 -8.69 0.24 11.09
C MET A 46 -9.03 1.63 11.65
N LEU A 47 -8.63 2.67 10.93
CA LEU A 47 -8.89 4.06 11.27
C LEU A 47 -9.56 4.75 10.08
N TYR A 48 -10.57 5.57 10.32
CA TYR A 48 -11.23 6.38 9.30
C TYR A 48 -11.20 7.85 9.72
N GLY A 49 -10.54 8.68 8.93
CA GLY A 49 -10.25 10.07 9.30
C GLY A 49 -9.30 10.73 8.31
N ALA A 50 -8.66 11.82 8.72
CA ALA A 50 -7.72 12.56 7.88
C ALA A 50 -6.30 12.51 8.45
N LEU A 51 -5.32 12.51 7.54
CA LEU A 51 -3.92 12.77 7.85
C LEU A 51 -3.63 14.24 7.58
N SER A 52 -3.00 14.91 8.53
CA SER A 52 -2.47 16.26 8.37
C SER A 52 -0.96 16.26 8.58
N PHE A 53 -0.24 16.89 7.65
CA PHE A 53 1.20 17.04 7.68
C PHE A 53 1.56 18.23 6.78
N ASP A 54 2.56 19.00 7.19
CA ASP A 54 3.06 20.08 6.34
C ASP A 54 3.69 19.46 5.08
N GLY A 55 3.26 19.91 3.90
CA GLY A 55 3.81 19.42 2.63
C GLY A 55 5.32 19.63 2.48
N ASP A 56 5.86 20.64 3.17
CA ASP A 56 7.30 20.90 3.27
C ASP A 56 8.02 19.99 4.29
N ALA A 57 7.27 19.40 5.22
CA ALA A 57 7.78 18.42 6.18
C ALA A 57 7.84 17.00 5.59
N MET A 58 7.12 16.74 4.49
CA MET A 58 7.25 15.49 3.74
C MET A 58 8.56 15.53 2.93
N PRO A 59 9.54 14.64 3.21
CA PRO A 59 10.76 14.59 2.42
C PRO A 59 10.41 14.23 0.97
N PRO A 60 11.01 14.89 -0.03
CA PRO A 60 10.82 14.46 -1.41
C PRO A 60 11.46 13.08 -1.62
N HIS A 61 10.85 12.25 -2.45
CA HIS A 61 11.52 11.04 -2.93
C HIS A 61 12.76 11.44 -3.75
N THR A 62 13.92 10.99 -3.31
CA THR A 62 15.19 11.19 -4.02
C THR A 62 15.55 9.96 -4.83
N GLU A 63 16.26 10.15 -5.95
CA GLU A 63 16.83 9.02 -6.68
C GLU A 63 17.86 8.27 -5.82
N THR A 64 17.89 6.96 -5.98
CA THR A 64 18.93 6.10 -5.40
C THR A 64 20.26 6.28 -6.12
N ALA A 65 21.35 5.83 -5.50
CA ALA A 65 22.71 5.98 -6.06
C ALA A 65 22.91 5.28 -7.42
N ASP A 66 22.09 4.28 -7.75
CA ASP A 66 22.12 3.58 -9.03
C ASP A 66 21.30 4.28 -10.14
N GLY A 67 20.52 5.31 -9.79
CA GLY A 67 19.66 6.07 -10.71
C GLY A 67 18.48 5.26 -11.28
N MET A 68 18.20 4.08 -10.73
CA MET A 68 17.18 3.15 -11.26
C MET A 68 15.89 3.16 -10.43
N SER A 69 15.92 3.69 -9.21
CA SER A 69 14.78 3.75 -8.31
C SER A 69 14.76 5.04 -7.48
N ARG A 70 13.71 5.18 -6.67
CA ARG A 70 13.56 6.24 -5.68
C ARG A 70 13.62 5.64 -4.29
N ALA A 71 14.13 6.41 -3.34
CA ALA A 71 14.15 6.04 -1.94
C ALA A 71 12.75 6.18 -1.32
N ASP A 72 12.43 5.24 -0.43
CA ASP A 72 11.29 5.35 0.47
C ASP A 72 11.44 6.60 1.36
N VAL A 73 10.32 7.17 1.76
CA VAL A 73 10.31 8.30 2.69
C VAL A 73 9.47 7.96 3.91
N THR A 74 9.96 8.35 5.08
CA THR A 74 9.26 8.18 6.35
C THR A 74 9.13 9.53 7.02
N PHE A 75 7.92 9.84 7.48
CA PHE A 75 7.61 11.09 8.19
C PHE A 75 6.50 10.86 9.21
N THR A 76 6.31 11.83 10.10
CA THR A 76 5.22 11.82 11.07
C THR A 76 4.07 12.66 10.54
N ALA A 77 2.86 12.11 10.57
CA ALA A 77 1.62 12.83 10.30
C ALA A 77 0.74 12.81 11.55
N ARG A 78 -0.15 13.80 11.68
CA ARG A 78 -1.21 13.79 12.68
C ARG A 78 -2.46 13.18 12.07
N PHE A 79 -2.99 12.14 12.70
CA PHE A 79 -4.28 11.56 12.36
C PHE A 79 -5.37 12.13 13.28
N ASP A 80 -6.49 12.55 12.68
CA ASP A 80 -7.72 12.92 13.39
C ASP A 80 -8.90 12.16 12.77
N GLY A 81 -9.67 11.46 13.61
CA GLY A 81 -10.84 10.71 13.17
C GLY A 81 -11.29 9.64 14.15
N MET A 82 -11.67 8.50 13.61
CA MET A 82 -12.29 7.41 14.36
C MET A 82 -11.59 6.07 14.12
N GLY A 83 -11.41 5.28 15.16
CA GLY A 83 -11.00 3.88 15.10
C GLY A 83 -12.21 2.94 15.04
N ALA A 84 -12.02 1.80 14.39
CA ALA A 84 -13.01 0.75 14.30
C ALA A 84 -13.28 0.07 15.66
N ALA A 85 -14.54 -0.18 15.93
CA ALA A 85 -15.10 -0.98 17.00
C ALA A 85 -16.25 -1.85 16.44
N MET A 86 -16.82 -2.72 17.27
CA MET A 86 -17.85 -3.66 16.84
C MET A 86 -19.09 -2.98 16.22
N ASP A 87 -19.39 -1.74 16.63
CA ASP A 87 -20.53 -0.95 16.16
C ASP A 87 -20.18 0.05 15.07
N GLY A 88 -18.94 0.05 14.57
CA GLY A 88 -18.48 0.92 13.49
C GLY A 88 -17.23 1.71 13.84
N PHE A 89 -16.99 2.80 13.11
CA PHE A 89 -15.91 3.74 13.41
C PHE A 89 -16.37 4.75 14.49
N THR A 90 -16.31 4.33 15.76
CA THR A 90 -16.91 5.08 16.89
C THR A 90 -15.90 5.50 17.96
N VAL A 91 -14.66 5.00 17.90
CA VAL A 91 -13.64 5.32 18.91
C VAL A 91 -12.88 6.57 18.46
N PRO A 92 -12.95 7.71 19.16
CA PRO A 92 -12.20 8.89 18.74
C PRO A 92 -10.69 8.63 18.82
N VAL A 93 -9.97 9.00 17.77
CA VAL A 93 -8.51 8.89 17.68
C VAL A 93 -7.95 10.20 17.18
N ASP A 94 -7.05 10.77 17.98
CA ASP A 94 -6.29 11.96 17.66
C ASP A 94 -4.84 11.70 18.09
N ALA A 95 -3.99 11.30 17.14
CA ALA A 95 -2.69 10.71 17.42
C ALA A 95 -1.68 10.94 16.29
N ASP A 96 -0.41 10.90 16.65
CA ASP A 96 0.67 10.91 15.67
C ASP A 96 0.80 9.49 15.06
N ILE A 97 0.96 9.42 13.75
CA ILE A 97 1.17 8.20 13.00
C ILE A 97 2.46 8.32 12.19
N THR A 98 3.31 7.28 12.27
CA THR A 98 4.49 7.18 11.41
C THR A 98 4.06 6.69 10.04
N VAL A 99 4.21 7.51 9.01
CA VAL A 99 3.89 7.17 7.64
C VAL A 99 5.17 6.82 6.90
N THR A 100 5.17 5.68 6.21
CA THR A 100 6.22 5.31 5.24
C THR A 100 5.60 5.19 3.86
N GLU A 101 6.06 6.02 2.92
CA GLU A 101 5.73 5.89 1.50
C GLU A 101 6.85 5.11 0.82
N THR A 102 6.51 3.92 0.35
CA THR A 102 7.46 3.02 -0.31
C THR A 102 7.43 3.18 -1.83
N CYS A 103 8.58 2.91 -2.45
CA CYS A 103 8.77 2.98 -3.89
C CYS A 103 9.02 1.60 -4.50
N LEU A 104 8.37 1.33 -5.62
CA LEU A 104 8.70 0.23 -6.53
C LEU A 104 9.36 0.80 -7.79
N GLY A 105 10.69 0.80 -7.79
CA GLY A 105 11.48 1.48 -8.83
C GLY A 105 11.25 2.99 -8.77
N ILE A 106 10.72 3.58 -9.84
CA ILE A 106 10.40 5.01 -9.90
C ILE A 106 8.99 5.35 -9.39
N TRP A 107 8.16 4.34 -9.13
CA TRP A 107 6.77 4.50 -8.71
C TRP A 107 6.69 4.50 -7.20
N CYS A 108 6.39 5.64 -6.62
CA CYS A 108 6.24 5.77 -5.18
C CYS A 108 4.78 5.95 -4.81
N ALA A 109 4.41 5.38 -3.67
CA ALA A 109 3.15 5.71 -3.03
C ALA A 109 3.10 7.20 -2.69
N ARG A 110 1.87 7.69 -2.53
CA ARG A 110 1.62 8.96 -1.88
C ARG A 110 0.36 8.88 -1.05
N VAL A 111 0.45 9.14 0.24
CA VAL A 111 -0.73 9.25 1.08
C VAL A 111 -1.38 10.62 0.86
N PRO A 112 -2.71 10.70 0.77
CA PRO A 112 -3.39 11.98 0.67
C PRO A 112 -3.40 12.70 2.03
N ALA A 113 -3.31 14.03 1.98
CA ALA A 113 -3.46 14.91 3.13
C ALA A 113 -4.86 15.53 3.18
N ASP A 114 -5.29 15.89 4.39
CA ASP A 114 -6.45 16.74 4.69
C ASP A 114 -7.78 16.27 4.05
N GLN A 115 -7.92 14.96 3.86
CA GLN A 115 -9.15 14.35 3.37
C GLN A 115 -9.43 13.00 4.04
N PRO A 116 -10.71 12.57 4.12
CA PRO A 116 -11.06 11.28 4.70
C PRO A 116 -10.46 10.09 3.94
N VAL A 117 -9.81 9.21 4.69
CA VAL A 117 -9.23 7.95 4.26
C VAL A 117 -9.50 6.84 5.26
N LEU A 118 -9.60 5.60 4.78
CA LEU A 118 -9.49 4.39 5.61
C LEU A 118 -8.03 3.96 5.68
N ILE A 119 -7.51 3.74 6.88
CA ILE A 119 -6.12 3.35 7.15
C ILE A 119 -6.09 2.03 7.89
N PHE A 120 -5.27 1.09 7.42
CA PHE A 120 -4.87 -0.11 8.14
C PHE A 120 -3.52 0.16 8.82
N ALA A 121 -3.57 0.68 10.04
CA ALA A 121 -2.38 1.07 10.78
C ALA A 121 -1.87 -0.09 11.63
N ALA A 122 -0.58 -0.40 11.52
CA ALA A 122 0.09 -1.29 12.46
C ALA A 122 0.15 -0.60 13.84
N ARG A 123 -0.08 -1.38 14.88
CA ARG A 123 -0.01 -0.93 16.27
C ARG A 123 1.05 -1.72 17.01
N SER A 124 2.08 -1.01 17.45
CA SER A 124 3.14 -1.58 18.27
C SER A 124 2.66 -1.90 19.70
N PRO A 125 3.35 -2.78 20.45
CA PRO A 125 2.98 -3.10 21.83
C PRO A 125 2.94 -1.89 22.79
N ASP A 126 3.70 -0.84 22.49
CA ASP A 126 3.71 0.43 23.24
C ASP A 126 2.56 1.38 22.85
N GLY A 127 1.76 1.00 21.85
CA GLY A 127 0.63 1.78 21.35
C GLY A 127 0.96 2.71 20.18
N THR A 128 2.21 2.76 19.72
CA THR A 128 2.60 3.58 18.58
C THR A 128 1.95 3.08 17.29
N LEU A 129 1.42 4.02 16.49
CA LEU A 129 0.80 3.74 15.20
C LEU A 129 1.76 3.99 14.05
N SER A 130 1.77 3.08 13.08
CA SER A 130 2.48 3.26 11.82
C SER A 130 1.67 2.74 10.64
N VAL A 131 1.90 3.31 9.47
CA VAL A 131 1.33 2.84 8.21
C VAL A 131 2.42 2.86 7.14
N SER A 132 2.48 1.79 6.34
CA SER A 132 3.35 1.71 5.18
C SER A 132 2.49 1.61 3.93
N GLU A 133 2.49 2.66 3.13
CA GLU A 133 1.80 2.69 1.85
C GLU A 133 2.81 2.43 0.73
N GLY A 134 2.42 1.59 -0.21
CA GLY A 134 3.20 1.25 -1.40
C GLY A 134 2.27 1.16 -2.59
N PRO A 135 2.80 1.13 -3.83
CA PRO A 135 1.97 1.11 -5.04
C PRO A 135 0.90 0.00 -5.09
N CYS A 136 1.04 -1.05 -4.26
CA CYS A 136 0.10 -2.17 -4.15
C CYS A 136 -0.18 -2.59 -2.70
N ALA A 137 0.19 -1.76 -1.72
CA ALA A 137 -0.04 -2.10 -0.31
C ALA A 137 -1.51 -1.90 0.06
N PHE A 138 -2.13 -0.83 -0.45
CA PHE A 138 -3.53 -0.48 -0.19
C PHE A 138 -3.85 -0.38 1.31
N ALA A 139 -2.88 0.11 2.08
CA ALA A 139 -3.01 0.38 3.51
C ALA A 139 -3.80 1.67 3.76
N VAL A 140 -3.73 2.63 2.81
CA VAL A 140 -4.45 3.90 2.84
C VAL A 140 -5.39 3.99 1.65
N LEU A 141 -6.69 3.98 1.92
CA LEU A 141 -7.76 3.99 0.91
C LEU A 141 -8.52 5.32 0.94
N PRO A 142 -8.37 6.17 -0.08
CA PRO A 142 -9.21 7.36 -0.24
C PRO A 142 -10.57 7.02 -0.86
N HIS A 143 -11.52 7.97 -0.73
CA HIS A 143 -12.82 7.91 -1.40
C HIS A 143 -13.64 6.64 -1.10
N VAL A 144 -13.55 6.13 0.13
CA VAL A 144 -14.31 4.96 0.58
C VAL A 144 -15.74 5.37 0.89
N ALA A 145 -16.72 4.69 0.26
CA ALA A 145 -18.12 4.91 0.55
C ALA A 145 -18.52 4.29 1.90
N GLU A 146 -19.52 4.86 2.57
CA GLU A 146 -20.03 4.39 3.87
C GLU A 146 -20.37 2.89 3.85
N ALA A 147 -21.07 2.41 2.81
CA ALA A 147 -21.39 0.99 2.66
C ALA A 147 -20.14 0.08 2.58
N GLN A 148 -18.99 0.58 2.13
CA GLN A 148 -17.74 -0.18 2.10
C GLN A 148 -17.02 -0.15 3.45
N LEU A 149 -17.16 0.93 4.23
CA LEU A 149 -16.71 0.98 5.63
C LEU A 149 -17.50 -0.04 6.46
N ASP A 150 -18.82 -0.08 6.29
CA ASP A 150 -19.70 -1.04 6.97
C ASP A 150 -19.33 -2.49 6.63
N GLN A 151 -18.97 -2.77 5.38
CA GLN A 151 -18.47 -4.09 4.98
C GLN A 151 -17.17 -4.45 5.70
N ALA A 152 -16.21 -3.54 5.82
CA ALA A 152 -14.98 -3.80 6.56
C ALA A 152 -15.25 -4.07 8.06
N ILE A 153 -16.19 -3.33 8.66
CA ILE A 153 -16.65 -3.58 10.04
C ILE A 153 -17.34 -4.95 10.16
N ALA A 154 -18.17 -5.34 9.18
CA ALA A 154 -18.77 -6.66 9.16
C ALA A 154 -17.71 -7.77 9.10
N CYS A 155 -16.64 -7.58 8.31
CA CYS A 155 -15.50 -8.50 8.27
C CYS A 155 -14.81 -8.62 9.61
N MET A 156 -14.52 -7.49 10.25
CA MET A 156 -13.93 -7.45 11.59
C MET A 156 -14.80 -8.18 12.64
N ASN A 157 -16.12 -8.14 12.47
CA ASN A 157 -17.09 -8.83 13.32
C ASN A 157 -17.31 -10.31 12.93
N GLY A 158 -16.53 -10.85 12.00
CA GLY A 158 -16.56 -12.28 11.62
C GLY A 158 -17.60 -12.66 10.57
N ALA A 159 -18.16 -11.69 9.84
CA ALA A 159 -18.92 -12.00 8.63
C ALA A 159 -18.01 -12.66 7.58
N ALA A 160 -18.61 -13.41 6.65
CA ALA A 160 -17.86 -13.97 5.53
C ALA A 160 -17.31 -12.83 4.65
N CYS A 161 -15.99 -12.78 4.52
CA CYS A 161 -15.30 -11.77 3.72
C CYS A 161 -14.31 -12.45 2.80
N GLU A 162 -14.53 -12.26 1.50
CA GLU A 162 -13.70 -12.82 0.45
C GLU A 162 -13.11 -11.67 -0.35
N ALA A 163 -11.81 -11.74 -0.58
CA ALA A 163 -11.16 -10.81 -1.47
C ALA A 163 -11.66 -11.03 -2.91
N GLU A 164 -12.00 -9.96 -3.61
CA GLU A 164 -12.43 -10.01 -5.01
C GLU A 164 -11.19 -9.85 -5.91
N TYR A 165 -10.89 -10.90 -6.70
CA TYR A 165 -9.74 -11.03 -7.59
C TYR A 165 -10.09 -10.74 -9.05
#